data_AF-A0A1I5XDI2-F1
#
_entry.id   AF-A0A1I5XDI2-F1
#
_cell.length_a   1.000
_cell.length_b   1.000
_cell.length_c   1.000
_cell.angle_alpha   90.00
_cell.angle_beta   90.00
_cell.angle_gamma   90.00
#
_symmetry.space_group_name_H-M   'P 1'
#
loop_
_entity.id
_entity.type
_entity.pdbx_description
1 polymer ?
#
loop_
_entity_poly.entity_id
_entity_poly.type
_entity_poly.pdbx_seq_one_letter_code
_entity_poly.pdbx_strand_id
1 'polypeptide(L)' 'MRITQLLEQAIHSRGQHTATLCAGRERSWQQLGERIPRTAAALQALGLEAGDTVAVLSMNSDNYIETFFAVPWAGAFWRP' A
#
# COMPACT_ATOMS: atom_id res chain seq x y z
N MET A 1 6.99 15.88 -2.39
CA MET A 1 6.03 14.91 -2.96
C MET A 1 5.88 13.78 -1.95
N ARG A 2 4.68 13.52 -1.41
CA ARG A 2 4.44 12.38 -0.49
C ARG A 2 3.91 11.21 -1.31
N ILE A 3 4.49 10.02 -1.16
CA ILE A 3 4.12 8.87 -2.00
C ILE A 3 2.66 8.44 -1.81
N THR A 4 2.11 8.68 -0.61
CA THR A 4 0.71 8.46 -0.26
C THR A 4 -0.24 9.41 -1.01
N GLN A 5 0.19 10.61 -1.38
CA GLN A 5 -0.62 11.58 -2.12
C GLN A 5 -0.94 11.09 -3.55
N LEU A 6 -0.05 10.29 -4.15
CA LEU A 6 -0.30 9.67 -5.45
C LEU A 6 -1.46 8.68 -5.40
N LEU A 7 -1.55 7.92 -4.30
CA LEU A 7 -2.65 6.98 -4.05
C LEU A 7 -3.97 7.74 -3.90
N GLU A 8 -4.01 8.79 -3.09
CA GLU A 8 -5.20 9.62 -2.89
C GLU A 8 -5.71 10.22 -4.21
N GLN A 9 -4.80 10.75 -5.04
CA GLN A 9 -5.13 11.29 -6.35
C GLN A 9 -5.68 10.21 -7.29
N ALA A 10 -5.11 9.01 -7.28
CA ALA A 10 -5.58 7.88 -8.09
C ALA A 10 -6.96 7.41 -7.65
N ILE A 11 -7.24 7.35 -6.35
CA ILE A 11 -8.56 7.04 -5.80
C ILE A 11 -9.60 8.07 -6.27
N HIS A 12 -9.27 9.37 -6.19
CA HIS A 12 -10.20 10.42 -6.57
C HIS A 12 -10.50 10.45 -8.08
N SER A 13 -9.47 10.33 -8.91
CA SER A 13 -9.60 10.47 -10.36
C SER A 13 -10.02 9.17 -11.07
N ARG A 14 -9.65 8.01 -10.52
CA ARG A 14 -9.75 6.70 -11.18
C ARG A 14 -10.17 5.58 -10.24
N GLY A 15 -10.92 5.87 -9.17
CA GLY A 15 -11.27 4.90 -8.10
C GLY A 15 -11.78 3.54 -8.61
N GLN A 16 -12.67 3.52 -9.62
CA GLN A 16 -13.24 2.29 -10.19
C GLN A 16 -12.34 1.60 -11.22
N HIS A 17 -11.25 2.23 -11.66
CA HIS A 17 -10.35 1.63 -12.64
C HIS A 17 -9.41 0.63 -11.96
N THR A 18 -9.02 -0.38 -12.71
CA THR A 18 -8.04 -1.38 -12.32
C THR A 18 -6.70 -0.73 -11.97
N ALA A 19 -6.20 -1.05 -10.78
CA ALA A 19 -4.89 -0.63 -10.29
C ALA A 19 -3.85 -1.76 -10.39
N THR A 20 -4.25 -3.00 -10.05
CA THR A 20 -3.37 -4.17 -10.13
C THR A 20 -4.10 -5.37 -10.72
N LEU A 21 -3.38 -6.14 -11.53
CA LEU A 21 -3.77 -7.46 -12.05
C LEU A 21 -2.67 -8.46 -11.68
N CYS A 22 -2.97 -9.43 -10.82
CA CYS A 22 -1.99 -10.41 -10.36
C CYS A 22 -2.62 -11.79 -10.22
N ALA A 23 -2.18 -12.75 -11.03
CA ALA A 23 -2.65 -14.14 -11.00
C ALA A 23 -4.21 -14.26 -11.01
N GLY A 24 -4.86 -13.51 -11.90
CA GLY A 24 -6.33 -13.48 -12.03
C GLY A 24 -7.06 -12.64 -10.97
N ARG A 25 -6.36 -12.11 -9.95
CA ARG A 25 -6.93 -11.12 -9.03
C ARG A 25 -6.83 -9.74 -9.63
N GLU A 26 -7.96 -9.06 -9.68
CA GLU A 26 -8.07 -7.66 -10.07
C GLU A 26 -8.41 -6.82 -8.85
N ARG A 27 -7.70 -5.71 -8.67
CA ARG A 27 -8.03 -4.71 -7.63
C ARG A 27 -8.12 -3.33 -8.25
N SER A 28 -9.17 -2.59 -7.90
CA SER A 28 -9.33 -1.19 -8.28
C SER A 28 -8.54 -0.25 -7.36
N TRP A 29 -8.37 1.00 -7.78
CA TRP A 29 -7.73 2.04 -6.95
C TRP A 29 -8.49 2.26 -5.63
N GLN A 30 -9.82 2.22 -5.67
CA GLN A 30 -10.65 2.34 -4.48
C GLN A 30 -10.42 1.18 -3.51
N GLN A 31 -10.36 -0.06 -4.01
CA GLN A 31 -10.08 -1.23 -3.18
C GLN A 31 -8.69 -1.18 -2.56
N LEU A 32 -7.67 -0.72 -3.28
CA LEU A 32 -6.34 -0.49 -2.70
C LEU A 32 -6.40 0.60 -1.61
N GLY A 33 -7.12 1.69 -1.86
CA GLY A 33 -7.30 2.78 -0.89
C GLY A 33 -7.94 2.36 0.42
N GLU A 34 -8.85 1.39 0.39
CA GLU A 34 -9.47 0.82 1.60
C GLU A 34 -8.54 -0.17 2.33
N ARG A 35 -7.69 -0.89 1.58
CA ARG A 35 -6.81 -1.93 2.12
C ARG A 35 -5.55 -1.36 2.76
N ILE A 36 -4.93 -0.37 2.14
CA ILE A 36 -3.64 0.19 2.55
C ILE A 36 -3.66 0.71 4.01
N PRO A 37 -4.65 1.50 4.46
CA PRO A 37 -4.73 1.93 5.85
C PRO A 37 -4.94 0.76 6.83
N ARG A 38 -5.68 -0.28 6.42
CA ARG A 38 -5.89 -1.48 7.25
C ARG A 38 -4.60 -2.28 7.42
N THR A 39 -3.83 -2.42 6.34
CA THR A 39 -2.53 -3.09 6.36
C THR A 39 -1.51 -2.29 7.17
N ALA A 40 -1.49 -0.97 7.05
CA ALA A 40 -0.68 -0.10 7.91
C ALA A 40 -1.02 -0.28 9.40
N ALA A 41 -2.31 -0.27 9.75
CA ALA A 41 -2.76 -0.49 11.12
C ALA A 41 -2.39 -1.90 11.64
N ALA A 42 -2.47 -2.93 10.78
CA ALA A 42 -2.05 -4.28 11.14
C ALA A 42 -0.54 -4.36 11.41
N LEU A 43 0.29 -3.68 10.62
CA LEU A 43 1.74 -3.61 10.86
C LEU A 43 2.05 -2.87 12.16
N GLN A 44 1.36 -1.76 12.45
CA GLN A 44 1.49 -1.04 13.72
C GLN A 44 1.10 -1.92 14.92
N ALA A 45 0.03 -2.72 14.78
CA ALA A 45 -0.35 -3.69 15.82
C ALA A 45 0.68 -4.80 16.05
N LEU A 46 1.56 -5.06 15.06
CA LEU A 46 2.70 -5.98 15.19
C LEU A 46 3.95 -5.31 15.77
N GLY A 47 3.88 -4.03 16.14
CA GLY A 47 4.96 -3.27 16.77
C GLY A 47 5.75 -2.38 15.81
N LEU A 48 5.25 -2.14 14.58
CA LEU A 48 5.87 -1.16 13.69
C LEU A 48 5.67 0.27 14.24
N GLU A 49 6.76 0.99 14.44
CA GLU A 49 6.74 2.38 14.89
C GLU A 49 7.07 3.36 13.74
N ALA A 50 6.70 4.63 13.93
CA ALA A 50 7.03 5.66 12.96
C ALA A 50 8.56 5.89 12.94
N GLY A 51 9.14 5.96 11.74
CA GLY A 51 10.58 6.06 11.53
C GLY A 51 11.31 4.71 11.41
N ASP A 52 10.64 3.60 11.70
CA ASP A 52 11.22 2.26 11.47
C ASP A 52 11.47 2.01 9.99
N THR A 53 12.36 1.06 9.70
CA THR A 53 12.63 0.60 8.34
C THR A 53 12.08 -0.82 8.15
N VAL A 54 11.23 -1.00 7.15
CA VAL A 54 10.63 -2.30 6.81
C VAL A 54 11.21 -2.80 5.50
N ALA A 55 11.88 -3.96 5.56
CA ALA A 55 12.29 -4.71 4.38
C ALA A 55 11.15 -5.61 3.92
N VAL A 56 10.86 -5.61 2.61
CA VAL A 56 9.78 -6.43 2.03
C VAL A 56 10.38 -7.49 1.10
N LEU A 57 10.44 -8.73 1.57
CA LEU A 57 10.80 -9.87 0.73
C LEU A 57 9.53 -10.52 0.15
N SER A 58 9.25 -10.26 -1.12
CA SER A 58 8.08 -10.83 -1.81
C SER A 58 8.31 -10.93 -3.31
N MET A 59 7.51 -11.77 -3.98
CA MET A 59 7.42 -11.77 -5.43
C MET A 59 6.66 -10.53 -5.93
N ASN A 60 6.92 -10.13 -7.17
CA ASN A 60 6.12 -9.11 -7.86
C ASN A 60 4.64 -9.50 -7.85
N SER A 61 3.85 -8.78 -7.06
CA SER A 61 2.45 -9.10 -6.78
C SER A 61 1.67 -7.85 -6.37
N ASP A 62 0.34 -7.98 -6.36
CA ASP A 62 -0.58 -6.98 -5.81
C ASP A 62 -0.27 -6.64 -4.34
N ASN A 63 0.20 -7.62 -3.57
CA ASN A 63 0.60 -7.40 -2.17
C ASN A 63 1.90 -6.59 -2.04
N TYR A 64 2.84 -6.72 -2.99
CA TYR A 64 4.06 -5.91 -2.99
C TYR A 64 3.72 -4.41 -3.12
N ILE A 65 2.83 -4.07 -4.06
CA ILE A 65 2.29 -2.71 -4.21
C ILE A 65 1.54 -2.25 -2.94
N GLU A 66 0.76 -3.14 -2.31
CA GLU A 66 0.06 -2.80 -1.07
C GLU A 66 1.04 -2.41 0.05
N THR A 67 2.13 -3.18 0.24
CA THR A 67 3.15 -2.86 1.26
C THR A 67 3.93 -1.59 0.96
N PHE A 68 4.17 -1.30 -0.33
CA PHE A 68 4.85 -0.09 -0.79
C PHE A 68 4.14 1.20 -0.35
N PHE A 69 2.81 1.18 -0.30
CA PHE A 69 2.03 2.29 0.22
C PHE A 69 1.74 2.17 1.72
N ALA A 70 1.49 0.96 2.23
CA ALA A 70 1.12 0.76 3.63
C ALA A 70 2.24 1.12 4.62
N VAL A 71 3.51 0.82 4.29
CA VAL A 71 4.64 1.13 5.17
C VAL A 71 4.82 2.65 5.35
N PRO A 72 4.88 3.47 4.28
CA PRO A 72 4.87 4.93 4.41
C PRO A 72 3.58 5.47 5.04
N TRP A 73 2.43 4.83 4.81
CA TRP A 73 1.16 5.19 5.46
C TRP A 73 1.22 5.03 6.97
N ALA A 74 1.96 4.03 7.47
CA ALA A 74 2.23 3.82 8.88
C ALA A 74 3.29 4.78 9.46
N GLY A 75 3.94 5.60 8.62
CA GLY A 75 5.01 6.52 9.02
C GLY A 75 6.42 5.90 9.01
N ALA A 76 6.59 4.72 8.42
CA ALA A 76 7.85 3.99 8.34
C ALA A 76 8.48 4.06 6.92
N PHE A 77 9.75 3.67 6.81
CA PHE A 77 10.49 3.63 5.56
C PHE A 77 10.40 2.25 4.90
N TRP A 78 9.89 2.22 3.68
CA TRP A 78 9.83 1.02 2.88
C TRP A 78 11.15 0.75 2.17
N ARG A 79 11.62 -0.51 2.20
CA ARG A 79 12.76 -0.98 1.43
C ARG A 79 12.41 -2.23 0.61
N PRO A 80 12.74 -2.22 -0.70
CA PRO A 80 12.60 -3.39 -1.55
C PRO A 80 13.57 -4.51 -1.15
#